data_AF-A0ABD5S735-F1
#
_entry.id   AF-A0ABD5S735-F1
#
_cell.length_a   1.000
_cell.length_b   1.000
_cell.length_c   1.000
_cell.angle_alpha   90.00
_cell.angle_beta   90.00
_cell.angle_gamma   90.00
#
_symmetry.space_group_name_H-M   'P 1'
#
loop_
_entity.id
_entity.type
_entity.pdbx_description
1 polymer ?
#
loop_
_entity_poly.entity_id
_entity_poly.type
_entity_poly.pdbx_seq_one_letter_code
_entity_poly.pdbx_strand_id
1 'polypeptide(L)' 'EMRDVVRSVAPYAAGFDAVEVNDRDDGQAASLAGKLLREFVFSHAAER' A
#
# COMPACT_ATOMS: atom_id res chain seq x y z
N GLU A 1 -5.95 8.30 -6.85
CA GLU A 1 -6.07 6.97 -7.49
C GLU A 1 -5.67 5.82 -6.57
N MET A 2 -4.50 5.17 -6.71
CA MET A 2 -4.24 3.90 -5.98
C MET A 2 -4.23 4.04 -4.45
N ARG A 3 -3.80 5.20 -3.93
CA ARG A 3 -3.89 5.48 -2.49
C ARG A 3 -5.32 5.49 -1.96
N ASP A 4 -6.26 6.01 -2.75
CA ASP A 4 -7.67 6.10 -2.37
C ASP A 4 -8.33 4.71 -2.40
N VAL A 5 -7.91 3.87 -3.37
CA VAL A 5 -8.27 2.45 -3.40
C VAL A 5 -7.77 1.74 -2.14
N VAL A 6 -6.50 1.91 -1.77
CA VAL A 6 -5.95 1.30 -0.54
C VAL A 6 -6.76 1.72 0.69
N ARG A 7 -7.07 3.00 0.84
CA ARG A 7 -7.89 3.50 1.96
C ARG A 7 -9.28 2.87 2.00
N SER A 8 -9.94 2.74 0.85
CA SER A 8 -11.32 2.25 0.79
C SER A 8 -11.42 0.75 1.08
N VAL A 9 -10.42 -0.04 0.70
CA VAL A 9 -10.43 -1.50 0.90
C VAL A 9 -9.78 -1.95 2.21
N ALA A 10 -8.89 -1.14 2.79
CA ALA A 10 -8.14 -1.49 4.00
C ALA A 10 -8.99 -1.98 5.18
N PRO A 11 -10.15 -1.39 5.53
CA PRO A 11 -10.97 -1.84 6.66
C PRO A 11 -11.49 -3.28 6.51
N TYR A 12 -11.61 -3.76 5.27
CA TYR A 12 -12.24 -5.04 4.92
C TYR A 12 -11.23 -6.15 4.58
N ALA A 13 -9.94 -5.83 4.51
CA ALA A 13 -8.91 -6.76 4.10
C ALA A 13 -8.10 -7.28 5.30
N ALA A 14 -7.78 -8.57 5.30
CA ALA A 14 -6.96 -9.18 6.36
C ALA A 14 -5.44 -8.97 6.17
N GLY A 15 -5.02 -8.49 5.00
CA GLY A 15 -3.61 -8.28 4.67
C GLY A 15 -3.43 -7.56 3.34
N PHE A 16 -2.20 -7.11 3.09
CA PHE A 16 -1.80 -6.35 1.91
C PHE A 16 -0.35 -6.67 1.55
N ASP A 17 -0.07 -6.88 0.26
CA ASP A 17 1.26 -7.22 -0.24
C ASP A 17 1.58 -6.36 -1.48
N ALA A 18 2.86 -6.03 -1.64
CA ALA A 18 3.38 -5.29 -2.79
C ALA A 18 4.34 -6.19 -3.56
N VAL A 19 3.83 -6.80 -4.63
CA VAL A 19 4.59 -7.69 -5.53
C VAL A 19 5.10 -6.93 -6.75
N GLU A 20 6.01 -7.56 -7.50
CA GLU A 20 6.59 -7.02 -8.75
C GLU A 20 7.28 -5.66 -8.60
N VAL A 21 7.79 -5.38 -7.39
CA VAL A 21 8.63 -4.21 -7.13
C VAL A 21 10.03 -4.51 -7.67
N ASN A 22 10.36 -3.95 -8.84
CA ASN A 22 11.70 -4.04 -9.40
C ASN A 22 12.49 -2.75 -9.18
N ASP A 23 13.78 -2.81 -9.48
CA ASP A 23 14.75 -1.72 -9.33
C ASP A 23 15.06 -0.99 -10.66
N ARG A 24 14.29 -1.24 -11.73
CA ARG A 24 14.55 -0.69 -13.07
C ARG A 24 14.28 0.82 -13.19
N ASP A 25 13.69 1.42 -12.16
CA ASP A 25 13.26 2.82 -12.12
C ASP A 25 13.92 3.64 -11.00
N ASP A 26 15.19 3.33 -10.69
CA ASP A 26 15.98 4.00 -9.65
C ASP A 26 15.29 4.01 -8.28
N GLY A 27 14.50 2.96 -7.99
CA GLY A 27 13.81 2.77 -6.71
C GLY A 27 12.52 3.58 -6.57
N GLN A 28 12.00 4.15 -7.64
CA GLN A 28 10.68 4.80 -7.62
C GLN A 28 9.56 3.79 -7.32
N ALA A 29 9.62 2.58 -7.89
CA ALA A 29 8.68 1.50 -7.62
C ALA A 29 8.71 1.12 -6.13
N ALA A 30 9.90 0.98 -5.55
CA ALA A 30 10.07 0.71 -4.12
C ALA A 30 9.49 1.83 -3.25
N SER A 31 9.72 3.09 -3.64
CA SER A 31 9.16 4.26 -2.96
C SER A 31 7.63 4.31 -3.03
N LEU A 32 7.04 3.92 -4.16
CA LEU A 32 5.59 3.83 -4.33
C LEU A 32 5.02 2.69 -3.47
N ALA A 33 5.61 1.50 -3.53
CA ALA A 33 5.19 0.35 -2.73
C ALA A 33 5.21 0.66 -1.23
N GLY A 34 6.29 1.27 -0.72
CA GLY A 34 6.39 1.68 0.67
C GLY A 34 5.30 2.68 1.09
N LYS A 35 4.94 3.63 0.21
CA LYS A 35 3.84 4.58 0.47
C LYS A 35 2.48 3.87 0.53
N LEU A 36 2.23 2.88 -0.32
CA LEU A 36 0.97 2.13 -0.33
C LEU A 36 0.86 1.18 0.86
N LEU A 37 1.93 0.45 1.21
CA LEU A 37 2.01 -0.37 2.42
C LEU A 37 1.77 0.47 3.68
N ARG A 38 2.41 1.63 3.77
CA ARG A 38 2.20 2.57 4.89
C ARG A 38 0.73 3.01 4.97
N GLU A 39 0.12 3.39 3.84
CA GLU A 39 -1.29 3.78 3.82
C GLU A 39 -2.20 2.64 4.31
N PHE A 40 -1.99 1.42 3.82
CA PHE A 40 -2.76 0.25 4.25
C PHE A 40 -2.69 0.05 5.77
N VAL A 41 -1.47 0.05 6.35
CA VAL A 41 -1.28 -0.16 7.79
C VAL A 41 -2.07 0.86 8.62
N PHE A 42 -1.99 2.15 8.27
CA PHE A 42 -2.68 3.19 9.02
C PHE A 42 -4.20 3.14 8.82
N SER A 43 -4.69 2.92 7.60
CA SER A 43 -6.13 2.82 7.34
C SER A 43 -6.75 1.57 7.97
N HIS A 44 -6.08 0.42 7.91
CA HIS A 44 -6.56 -0.82 8.52
C HIS A 44 -6.57 -0.75 10.05
N ALA A 45 -5.56 -0.11 10.66
CA ALA A 45 -5.47 0.03 12.11
C ALA A 45 -6.50 1.02 12.69
N ALA A 46 -6.98 1.99 11.91
CA ALA A 46 -7.95 2.98 12.37
C ALA A 46 -9.37 2.43 12.57
N GLU A 47 -9.65 1.25 12.00
CA GLU A 47 -10.97 0.59 12.01
C GLU A 47 -11.03 -0.62 12.97
N ARG A 48 -9.96 -0.82 13.74
CA ARG A 48 -9.82 -1.90 14.73
C ARG A 48 -10.14 -1.45 16.15
#